data_AF-D3DG55-F1
#
_entry.id   AF-D3DG55-F1
#
_cell.length_a   1.000
_cell.length_b   1.000
_cell.length_c   1.000
_cell.angle_alpha   90.00
_cell.angle_beta   90.00
_cell.angle_gamma   90.00
#
_symmetry.space_group_name_H-M   'P 1'
#
loop_
_entity.id
_entity.type
_entity.pdbx_description
1 polymer ?
#
loop_
_entity_poly.entity_id
_entity_poly.type
_entity_poly.pdbx_seq_one_letter_code
_entity_poly.pdbx_strand_id
1 'polypeptide(L)'
;MREALKVLFLIVSYNFLLEYVSSKLPLPVRLFPEDIHSFVMLLSFDSALYLAWLFGYRSTTLLWLAYLFFFQILGISFIDGTYTPIAEYTPSFLITLLFLRFSESPTERRTREIKEEIKKLERELEINRGELETLRQQVKLSEDLILHLNKEKAMIEEKLNELRDSQMAEGQALLKERDQLAEKIRQAEISLSEYKNKLERITEANRKLFELLEILQRREEGSQKGEIAQLRKERKKLVKEVLELRSLWESSEREKAQLKLEVLELKSSLEKLQRERDLLELELQELKSKMLSKEEVYREVLGFVLDNIEMEERALREFISLPVDKKREFMKELLLLNMKGRDESLEAMKGLKNVFKLKPRGGRIYFTFGQKLRWKVLGLIASEDDKDKDRYAKEILVKYMQ
;
A
#
# COMPACT_ATOMS: atom_id res chain seq x y z
N MET A 1 12.69 42.72 26.01
CA MET A 1 12.48 44.18 25.85
C MET A 1 11.05 44.62 26.16
N ARG A 2 10.02 44.15 25.42
CA ARG A 2 8.62 44.60 25.62
C ARG A 2 8.08 44.38 27.04
N GLU A 3 8.38 43.26 27.68
CA GLU A 3 7.97 42.98 29.07
C GLU A 3 8.73 43.81 30.10
N ALA A 4 10.05 43.98 29.93
CA ALA A 4 10.83 44.86 30.80
C ALA A 4 10.32 46.31 30.74
N LEU A 5 9.91 46.79 29.56
CA LEU A 5 9.29 48.10 29.38
C LEU A 5 7.92 48.20 30.07
N LYS A 6 7.09 47.16 30.00
CA LYS A 6 5.80 47.11 30.72
C LYS A 6 6.00 47.14 32.23
N VAL A 7 7.01 46.42 32.73
CA VAL A 7 7.34 46.38 34.16
C VAL A 7 7.89 47.72 34.63
N LEU A 8 8.79 48.33 33.86
CA LEU A 8 9.31 49.67 34.15
C LEU A 8 8.18 50.71 34.15
N PHE A 9 7.26 50.64 33.18
CA PHE A 9 6.06 51.47 33.15
C PHE A 9 5.17 51.25 34.38
N LEU A 10 5.00 50.00 34.83
CA LEU A 10 4.20 49.66 35.99
C LEU A 10 4.83 50.15 37.30
N ILE A 11 6.16 50.06 37.43
CA ILE A 11 6.92 50.61 38.56
C ILE A 11 6.79 52.14 38.60
N VAL A 12 6.99 52.82 37.46
CA VAL A 12 6.84 54.28 37.37
C VAL A 12 5.42 54.72 37.67
N SER A 13 4.42 54.01 37.14
CA SER A 13 3.01 54.30 37.39
C SER A 13 2.62 54.07 38.86
N TYR A 14 3.19 53.04 39.49
CA TYR A 14 3.00 52.75 40.90
C TYR A 14 3.60 53.83 41.80
N ASN A 15 4.84 54.25 41.54
CA ASN A 15 5.49 55.32 42.30
C ASN A 15 4.74 56.66 42.12
N PHE A 16 4.27 56.96 40.90
CA PHE A 16 3.44 58.14 40.64
C PHE A 16 2.09 58.08 41.38
N LEU A 17 1.47 56.90 41.46
CA LEU A 17 0.23 56.70 42.20
C LEU A 17 0.45 56.85 43.71
N LEU A 18 1.55 56.32 44.24
CA LEU A 18 1.93 56.49 45.64
C LEU A 18 2.20 57.97 45.97
N GLU A 19 2.88 58.71 45.10
CA GLU A 19 3.13 60.14 45.25
C GLU A 19 1.81 60.93 45.24
N TYR A 20 0.94 60.62 44.28
CA TYR A 20 -0.39 61.22 44.19
C TYR A 20 -1.22 60.96 45.46
N VAL A 21 -1.22 59.72 45.98
CA VAL A 21 -1.91 59.36 47.23
C VAL A 21 -1.28 60.08 48.43
N SER A 22 0.05 60.18 48.48
CA SER A 22 0.78 60.92 49.52
C SER A 22 0.33 62.39 49.59
N SER A 23 0.15 63.05 48.45
CA SER A 23 -0.28 64.45 48.38
C SER A 23 -1.70 64.70 48.91
N LYS A 24 -2.51 63.64 49.05
CA LYS A 24 -3.91 63.68 49.48
C LYS A 24 -4.11 63.25 50.94
N LEU A 25 -3.07 62.74 51.61
CA LEU A 25 -3.12 62.29 53.00
C LEU A 25 -2.85 63.45 53.98
N PRO A 26 -3.61 63.59 55.08
CA PRO A 26 -3.34 64.58 56.11
C PRO A 26 -2.08 64.24 56.93
N LEU A 27 -1.33 65.28 57.33
CA LEU A 27 -0.21 65.19 58.28
C LEU A 27 -0.61 64.39 59.54
N PRO A 28 0.22 63.48 60.07
CA PRO A 28 1.69 63.46 59.97
C PRO A 28 2.31 62.39 59.08
N VAL A 29 1.52 61.56 58.39
CA VAL A 29 2.04 60.45 57.57
C VAL A 29 2.27 60.92 56.14
N ARG A 30 3.52 61.28 55.82
CA ARG A 30 3.97 61.56 54.44
C ARG A 30 4.64 60.31 53.88
N LEU A 31 4.24 59.89 52.68
CA LEU A 31 4.82 58.71 52.04
C LEU A 31 6.13 59.04 51.31
N PHE A 32 6.33 60.30 50.92
CA PHE A 32 7.57 60.77 50.28
C PHE A 32 8.15 61.97 51.03
N PRO A 33 9.49 62.08 51.11
CA PRO A 33 10.15 63.25 51.68
C PRO A 33 10.00 64.48 50.77
N GLU A 34 9.96 65.68 51.37
CA GLU A 34 9.92 66.95 50.63
C GLU A 34 11.33 67.44 50.21
N ASP A 35 12.37 67.01 50.93
CA ASP A 35 13.75 67.35 50.60
C ASP A 35 14.28 66.53 49.42
N ILE A 36 15.00 67.21 48.53
CA ILE A 36 15.56 66.63 47.30
C ILE A 36 16.60 65.56 47.65
N HIS A 37 17.41 65.79 48.68
CA HIS A 37 18.42 64.82 49.10
C HIS A 37 17.76 63.52 49.60
N SER A 38 16.76 63.65 50.45
CA SER A 38 15.97 62.53 50.96
C SER A 38 15.24 61.78 49.86
N PHE A 39 14.67 62.50 48.88
CA PHE A 39 14.01 61.89 47.73
C PHE A 39 14.95 61.04 46.88
N VAL A 40 16.17 61.54 46.61
CA VAL A 40 17.19 60.81 45.84
C VAL A 40 17.63 59.54 46.57
N MET A 41 17.80 59.61 47.91
CA MET A 41 18.14 58.45 48.73
C MET A 41 17.05 57.39 48.69
N LEU A 42 15.78 57.77 48.88
CA LEU A 42 14.64 56.85 48.78
C LEU A 42 14.55 56.19 47.39
N LEU A 43 14.69 56.99 46.33
CA LEU A 43 14.69 56.49 44.95
C LEU A 43 15.81 55.46 44.72
N SER A 44 16.98 55.67 45.31
CA SER A 44 18.11 54.74 45.20
C SER A 44 17.83 53.39 45.88
N PHE A 45 17.20 53.42 47.06
CA PHE A 45 16.81 52.22 47.80
C PHE A 45 15.72 51.43 47.07
N ASP A 46 14.67 52.12 46.64
CA ASP A 46 13.58 51.49 45.88
C ASP A 46 14.10 50.93 44.55
N SER A 47 14.97 51.65 43.83
CA SER A 47 15.59 51.17 42.58
C SER A 47 16.40 49.90 42.78
N ALA A 48 17.16 49.80 43.87
CA ALA A 48 17.94 48.60 44.20
C ALA A 48 17.02 47.40 44.49
N LEU A 49 15.90 47.61 45.21
CA LEU A 49 14.90 46.57 45.45
C LEU A 49 14.22 46.12 44.15
N TYR A 50 13.83 47.06 43.28
CA TYR A 50 13.23 46.74 41.98
C TYR A 50 14.17 45.98 41.06
N LEU A 51 15.46 46.33 41.01
CA LEU A 51 16.46 45.60 40.24
C LEU A 51 16.66 44.18 40.78
N ALA A 52 16.80 44.04 42.10
CA ALA A 52 16.96 42.72 42.73
C ALA A 52 15.75 41.81 42.46
N TRP A 53 14.54 42.38 42.49
CA TRP A 53 13.31 41.68 42.14
C TRP A 53 13.22 41.32 40.65
N LEU A 54 13.58 42.24 39.75
CA LEU A 54 13.51 42.02 38.29
C LEU A 54 14.43 40.87 37.84
N PHE A 55 15.60 40.73 38.47
CA PHE A 55 16.53 39.61 38.22
C PHE A 55 16.14 38.30 38.92
N GLY A 56 15.05 38.27 39.69
CA GLY A 56 14.46 37.03 40.19
C GLY A 56 15.21 36.38 41.36
N TYR A 57 15.96 37.15 42.14
CA TYR A 57 16.60 36.63 43.35
C TYR A 57 15.57 36.54 44.49
N ARG A 58 15.01 35.33 44.63
CA ARG A 58 13.66 35.00 45.14
C ARG A 58 13.26 35.51 46.54
N SER A 59 14.17 35.72 47.47
CA SER A 59 13.77 36.23 48.80
C SER A 59 14.96 36.60 49.65
N THR A 60 16.03 35.80 49.62
CA THR A 60 17.21 36.02 50.48
C THR A 60 17.87 37.35 50.17
N THR A 61 18.16 37.66 48.91
CA THR A 61 18.78 38.95 48.54
C THR A 61 17.85 40.14 48.75
N LEU A 62 16.55 40.00 48.44
CA LEU A 62 15.57 41.06 48.67
C LEU A 62 15.38 41.34 50.17
N LEU A 63 15.37 40.28 50.99
CA LEU A 63 15.31 40.34 52.45
C LEU A 63 16.60 40.88 53.05
N TRP A 64 17.78 40.51 52.52
CA TRP A 64 19.07 41.08 52.92
C TRP A 64 19.18 42.57 52.58
N LEU A 65 18.78 42.98 51.37
CA LEU A 65 18.70 44.38 50.97
C LEU A 65 17.70 45.14 51.85
N ALA A 66 16.55 44.53 52.14
CA ALA A 66 15.56 45.13 53.02
C ALA A 66 16.09 45.34 54.44
N TYR A 67 16.78 44.34 55.01
CA TYR A 67 17.45 44.48 56.31
C TYR A 67 18.51 45.58 56.28
N LEU A 68 19.34 45.60 55.24
CA LEU A 68 20.40 46.60 55.06
C LEU A 68 19.82 48.02 55.00
N PHE A 69 18.75 48.23 54.23
CA PHE A 69 18.07 49.53 54.13
C PHE A 69 17.38 49.93 55.44
N PHE A 70 16.75 48.99 56.14
CA PHE A 70 16.18 49.24 57.46
C PHE A 70 17.24 49.72 58.47
N PHE A 71 18.41 49.07 58.51
CA PHE A 71 19.53 49.50 59.37
C PHE A 71 20.14 50.83 58.93
N GLN A 72 20.17 51.14 57.64
CA GLN A 72 20.62 52.44 57.14
C GLN A 72 19.68 53.57 57.55
N ILE A 73 18.37 53.38 57.47
CA ILE A 73 17.37 54.37 57.92
C ILE A 73 17.52 54.63 59.43
N LEU A 74 17.73 53.58 60.23
CA LEU A 74 18.01 53.70 61.67
C LEU A 74 19.35 54.40 61.95
N GLY A 75 20.39 54.09 61.17
CA GLY A 75 21.70 54.72 61.29
C GLY A 75 21.68 56.22 61.00
N ILE A 76 20.98 56.63 59.93
CA ILE A 76 20.78 58.05 59.57
C ILE A 76 20.02 58.78 60.69
N SER A 77 18.94 58.17 61.19
CA SER A 77 18.17 58.70 62.34
C SER A 77 19.03 58.90 63.60
N PHE A 78 19.97 57.98 63.86
CA PHE A 78 20.89 58.09 64.99
C PHE A 78 21.94 59.19 64.80
N ILE A 79 22.45 59.37 63.57
CA ILE A 79 23.44 60.41 63.23
C ILE A 79 22.81 61.81 63.32
N ASP A 80 21.59 61.96 62.79
CA ASP A 80 20.89 63.25 62.75
C ASP A 80 20.24 63.60 64.10
N GLY A 81 20.17 62.65 65.04
CA GLY A 81 19.60 62.85 66.37
C GLY A 81 18.09 63.13 66.38
N THR A 82 17.39 62.88 65.26
CA THR A 82 15.95 63.12 65.12
C THR A 82 15.23 61.92 64.52
N TYR A 83 13.95 61.74 64.85
CA TYR A 83 13.12 60.66 64.31
C TYR A 83 12.57 60.93 62.89
N THR A 84 12.93 62.07 62.30
CA THR A 84 12.44 62.49 60.98
C THR A 84 12.77 61.49 59.86
N PRO A 85 13.98 60.87 59.79
CA PRO A 85 14.30 59.93 58.72
C PRO A 85 13.45 58.64 58.78
N ILE A 86 13.07 58.21 59.98
CA ILE A 86 12.22 57.02 60.16
C ILE A 86 10.80 57.32 59.66
N ALA A 87 10.26 58.51 59.94
CA ALA A 87 8.93 58.88 59.48
C ALA A 87 8.86 59.08 57.96
N GLU A 88 9.95 59.55 57.33
CA GLU A 88 9.99 59.88 55.91
C GLU A 88 10.29 58.68 55.00
N TYR A 89 11.20 57.78 55.37
CA TYR A 89 11.62 56.68 54.49
C TYR A 89 10.86 55.37 54.71
N THR A 90 10.47 55.08 55.95
CA THR A 90 9.89 53.78 56.31
C THR A 90 8.55 53.48 55.61
N PRO A 91 7.60 54.43 55.47
CA PRO A 91 6.31 54.14 54.86
C PRO A 91 6.39 53.70 53.39
N SER A 92 7.13 54.42 52.53
CA SER A 92 7.30 54.04 51.12
C SER A 92 8.01 52.70 50.99
N PHE A 93 9.12 52.53 51.71
CA PHE A 93 9.92 51.31 51.71
C PHE A 93 9.12 50.06 52.11
N LEU A 94 8.26 50.16 53.14
CA LEU A 94 7.43 49.02 53.55
C LEU A 94 6.36 48.67 52.51
N ILE A 95 5.78 49.68 51.86
CA ILE A 95 4.78 49.50 50.81
C ILE A 95 5.40 48.88 49.56
N THR A 96 6.60 49.33 49.15
CA THR A 96 7.35 48.75 48.02
C THR A 96 7.77 47.32 48.31
N LEU A 97 8.23 47.02 49.53
CA LEU A 97 8.57 45.65 49.94
C LEU A 97 7.37 44.70 49.94
N LEU A 98 6.20 45.17 50.40
CA LEU A 98 4.95 44.42 50.34
C LEU A 98 4.55 44.09 48.90
N PHE A 99 4.61 45.08 48.01
CA PHE A 99 4.29 44.92 46.60
C PHE A 99 5.21 43.90 45.90
N LEU A 100 6.53 43.98 46.17
CA LEU A 100 7.51 43.08 45.58
C LEU A 100 7.41 41.65 46.12
N ARG A 101 6.96 41.47 47.37
CA ARG A 101 6.73 40.15 47.97
C ARG A 101 5.56 39.39 47.31
N PHE A 102 4.51 40.10 46.93
CA PHE A 102 3.32 39.49 46.32
C PHE A 102 3.42 39.35 44.80
N SER A 103 4.30 40.10 44.16
CA SER A 103 4.47 40.08 42.70
C SER A 103 5.57 39.11 42.29
N GLU A 104 5.25 38.13 41.43
CA GLU A 104 6.27 37.26 40.84
C GLU A 104 7.14 38.02 39.85
N SER A 105 8.45 37.76 39.87
CA SER A 105 9.36 38.37 38.91
C SER A 105 9.13 37.84 37.49
N PRO A 106 9.26 38.67 36.44
CA PRO A 106 9.15 38.22 35.04
C PRO A 106 10.13 37.10 34.68
N THR A 107 11.34 37.15 35.25
CA THR A 107 12.38 36.16 35.04
C THR A 107 11.97 34.80 35.61
N GLU A 108 11.37 34.78 36.81
CA GLU A 108 10.89 33.54 37.42
C GLU A 108 9.77 32.90 36.61
N ARG A 109 8.81 33.70 36.13
CA ARG A 109 7.75 33.21 35.24
C ARG A 109 8.30 32.52 34.00
N ARG A 110 9.26 33.16 33.32
CA ARG A 110 9.93 32.55 32.16
C ARG A 110 10.67 31.26 32.52
N THR A 111 11.41 31.24 33.64
CA THR A 111 12.11 30.00 34.04
C THR A 111 11.15 28.87 34.39
N ARG A 112 9.97 29.20 34.93
CA ARG A 112 8.93 28.22 35.21
C ARG A 112 8.29 27.69 33.92
N GLU A 113 7.93 28.58 33.00
CA GLU A 113 7.40 28.22 31.68
C GLU A 113 8.39 27.30 30.94
N ILE A 114 9.67 27.68 30.88
CA ILE A 114 10.72 26.85 30.27
C ILE A 114 10.84 25.49 30.96
N LYS A 115 10.77 25.42 32.29
CA LYS A 115 10.80 24.14 33.02
C LYS A 115 9.57 23.28 32.74
N GLU A 116 8.40 23.89 32.60
CA GLU A 116 7.17 23.19 32.25
C GLU A 116 7.21 22.69 30.81
N GLU A 117 7.76 23.47 29.88
CA GLU A 117 8.00 23.07 28.49
C GLU A 117 9.01 21.91 28.39
N ILE A 118 10.13 21.98 29.10
CA ILE A 118 11.12 20.88 29.17
C ILE A 118 10.44 19.59 29.63
N LYS A 119 9.65 19.65 30.72
CA LYS A 119 8.92 18.47 31.21
C LYS A 119 7.90 17.93 30.21
N LYS A 120 7.25 18.78 29.43
CA LYS A 120 6.33 18.35 28.37
C LYS A 120 7.11 17.65 27.25
N LEU A 121 8.19 18.25 26.78
CA LEU A 121 9.05 17.68 25.75
C LEU A 121 9.69 16.36 26.18
N GLU A 122 10.09 16.22 27.44
CA GLU A 122 10.60 14.96 27.99
C GLU A 122 9.54 13.84 27.94
N ARG A 123 8.28 14.14 28.29
CA ARG A 123 7.18 13.17 28.19
C ARG A 123 6.88 12.79 26.75
N GLU A 124 6.82 13.77 25.84
CA GLU A 124 6.60 13.51 24.41
C GLU A 124 7.72 12.65 23.83
N LEU A 125 8.97 12.90 24.23
CA LEU A 125 10.12 12.11 23.82
C LEU A 125 10.05 10.67 24.34
N GLU A 126 9.56 10.46 25.56
CA GLU A 126 9.38 9.12 26.13
C GLU A 126 8.25 8.34 25.46
N ILE A 127 7.13 9.00 25.15
CA ILE A 127 6.04 8.43 24.35
C ILE A 127 6.55 8.03 22.96
N ASN A 128 7.24 8.94 22.27
CA ASN A 128 7.80 8.69 20.94
C ASN A 128 8.82 7.54 20.95
N ARG A 129 9.61 7.39 22.01
CA ARG A 129 10.52 6.24 22.17
C ARG A 129 9.77 4.92 22.28
N GLY A 130 8.69 4.87 23.07
CA GLY A 130 7.84 3.69 23.18
C GLY A 130 7.18 3.32 21.84
N GLU A 131 6.67 4.32 21.11
CA GLU A 131 6.11 4.11 19.77
C GLU A 131 7.17 3.58 18.79
N LEU A 132 8.39 4.10 18.82
CA LEU A 132 9.49 3.59 17.99
C LEU A 132 9.86 2.14 18.32
N GLU A 133 9.84 1.74 19.59
CA GLU A 133 10.10 0.35 19.99
C GLU A 133 9.03 -0.61 19.49
N THR A 134 7.76 -0.23 19.61
CA THR A 134 6.64 -1.04 19.09
C THR A 134 6.68 -1.16 17.57
N LEU A 135 6.98 -0.07 16.85
CA LEU A 135 7.19 -0.10 15.39
C LEU A 135 8.36 -0.98 15.00
N ARG A 136 9.48 -0.95 15.73
CA ARG A 136 10.62 -1.85 15.49
C ARG A 136 10.24 -3.32 15.66
N GLN A 137 9.42 -3.64 16.66
CA GLN A 137 8.92 -5.01 16.85
C GLN A 137 8.01 -5.43 15.70
N GLN A 138 7.11 -4.55 15.24
CA GLN A 138 6.24 -4.83 14.09
C GLN A 138 7.04 -5.04 12.80
N VAL A 139 8.06 -4.22 12.56
CA VAL A 139 8.96 -4.39 11.41
C VAL A 139 9.65 -5.75 11.48
N LYS A 140 10.20 -6.12 12.63
CA LYS A 140 10.84 -7.43 12.82
C LYS A 140 9.88 -8.60 12.56
N LEU A 141 8.65 -8.52 13.07
CA LEU A 141 7.62 -9.53 12.79
C LEU A 141 7.27 -9.61 11.30
N SER A 142 7.22 -8.47 10.62
CA SER A 142 6.97 -8.42 9.17
C SER A 142 8.13 -9.02 8.36
N GLU A 143 9.38 -8.79 8.78
CA GLU A 143 10.57 -9.40 8.17
C GLU A 143 10.56 -10.93 8.34
N ASP A 144 10.23 -11.42 9.54
CA ASP A 144 10.11 -12.85 9.81
C ASP A 144 9.00 -13.50 8.97
N LEU A 145 7.86 -12.83 8.80
CA LEU A 145 6.76 -13.28 7.94
C LEU A 145 7.18 -13.33 6.46
N ILE A 146 7.88 -12.31 5.97
CA ILE A 146 8.41 -12.29 4.59
C ILE A 146 9.37 -13.46 4.38
N LEU A 147 10.23 -13.75 5.35
CA LEU A 147 11.17 -14.87 5.26
C LEU A 147 10.44 -16.21 5.22
N HIS A 148 9.39 -16.39 6.03
CA HIS A 148 8.54 -17.59 6.00
C HIS A 148 7.82 -17.76 4.65
N LEU A 149 7.18 -16.70 4.16
CA LEU A 149 6.48 -16.71 2.87
C LEU A 149 7.42 -17.00 1.70
N ASN A 150 8.65 -16.48 1.73
CA ASN A 150 9.66 -16.78 0.71
C ASN A 150 10.08 -18.25 0.73
N LYS A 151 10.20 -18.88 1.92
CA LYS A 151 10.46 -20.32 2.04
C LYS A 151 9.31 -21.15 1.49
N GLU A 152 8.07 -20.80 1.84
CA GLU A 152 6.88 -21.48 1.32
C GLU A 152 6.76 -21.36 -0.19
N LYS A 153 7.00 -20.16 -0.73
CA LYS A 153 7.03 -19.91 -2.17
C LYS A 153 8.07 -20.80 -2.86
N ALA A 154 9.29 -20.89 -2.33
CA ALA A 154 10.33 -21.75 -2.89
C ALA A 154 9.91 -23.24 -2.89
N MET A 155 9.31 -23.73 -1.80
CA MET A 155 8.79 -25.10 -1.73
C MET A 155 7.64 -25.35 -2.73
N ILE A 156 6.78 -24.36 -2.97
CA ILE A 156 5.69 -24.46 -3.96
C ILE A 156 6.25 -24.45 -5.39
N GLU A 157 7.22 -23.59 -5.68
CA GLU A 157 7.89 -23.53 -6.99
C GLU A 157 8.63 -24.84 -7.30
N GLU A 158 9.28 -25.45 -6.31
CA GLU A 158 9.92 -26.76 -6.44
C GLU A 158 8.88 -27.85 -6.77
N LYS A 159 7.79 -27.94 -5.99
CA LYS A 159 6.69 -28.89 -6.27
C LYS A 159 6.05 -28.66 -7.63
N LEU A 160 5.90 -27.41 -8.07
CA LEU A 160 5.35 -27.09 -9.39
C LEU A 160 6.28 -27.57 -10.52
N ASN A 161 7.59 -27.42 -10.35
CA ASN A 161 8.56 -27.91 -11.32
C ASN A 161 8.55 -29.45 -11.36
N GLU A 162 8.52 -30.13 -10.21
CA GLU A 162 8.40 -31.59 -10.15
C GLU A 162 7.14 -32.11 -10.85
N LEU A 163 5.99 -31.47 -10.60
CA LEU A 163 4.73 -31.83 -11.27
C LEU A 163 4.79 -31.58 -12.77
N ARG A 164 5.40 -30.47 -13.20
CA ARG A 164 5.58 -30.15 -14.62
C ARG A 164 6.47 -31.17 -15.32
N ASP A 165 7.60 -31.53 -14.70
CA ASP A 165 8.53 -32.50 -15.26
C ASP A 165 7.90 -33.90 -15.34
N SER A 166 7.13 -34.28 -14.31
CA SER A 166 6.32 -35.50 -14.30
C SER A 166 5.30 -35.52 -15.44
N GLN A 167 4.51 -34.45 -15.61
CA GLN A 167 3.54 -34.34 -16.70
C GLN A 167 4.20 -34.37 -18.09
N MET A 168 5.36 -33.73 -18.24
CA MET A 168 6.11 -33.78 -19.50
C MET A 168 6.63 -35.19 -19.79
N ALA A 169 7.10 -35.92 -18.78
CA ALA A 169 7.56 -37.30 -18.92
C ALA A 169 6.41 -38.25 -19.27
N GLU A 170 5.25 -38.11 -18.60
CA GLU A 170 4.05 -38.87 -18.89
C GLU A 170 3.52 -38.58 -20.31
N GLY A 171 3.48 -37.31 -20.71
CA GLY A 171 3.12 -36.91 -22.07
C GLY A 171 4.05 -37.50 -23.14
N GLN A 172 5.36 -37.55 -22.88
CA GLN A 172 6.31 -38.19 -23.79
C GLN A 172 6.14 -39.72 -23.84
N ALA A 173 5.82 -40.36 -22.72
CA ALA A 173 5.53 -41.79 -22.67
C ALA A 173 4.27 -42.12 -23.50
N LEU A 174 3.19 -41.37 -23.31
CA LEU A 174 1.94 -41.51 -24.06
C LEU A 174 2.14 -41.25 -25.57
N LEU A 175 2.97 -40.28 -25.95
CA LEU A 175 3.32 -40.06 -27.37
C LEU A 175 4.06 -41.27 -27.97
N LYS A 176 5.01 -41.86 -27.24
CA LYS A 176 5.72 -43.07 -27.69
C LYS A 176 4.77 -44.26 -27.81
N GLU A 177 3.87 -44.44 -26.84
CA GLU A 177 2.86 -45.50 -26.90
C GLU A 177 1.90 -45.31 -28.08
N ARG A 178 1.45 -44.07 -28.32
CA ARG A 178 0.63 -43.72 -29.50
C ARG A 178 1.35 -44.09 -30.79
N ASP A 179 2.62 -43.75 -30.92
CA ASP A 179 3.39 -44.03 -32.15
C ASP A 179 3.62 -45.54 -32.33
N GLN A 180 3.86 -46.28 -31.25
CA GLN A 180 3.94 -47.75 -31.30
C GLN A 180 2.61 -48.39 -31.68
N LEU A 181 1.49 -47.91 -31.15
CA LEU A 181 0.15 -48.39 -31.51
C LEU A 181 -0.17 -48.07 -32.96
N ALA A 182 0.16 -46.86 -33.45
CA ALA A 182 -0.03 -46.49 -34.84
C ALA A 182 0.75 -47.41 -35.80
N GLU A 183 1.99 -47.77 -35.44
CA GLU A 183 2.80 -48.70 -36.23
C GLU A 183 2.21 -50.12 -36.22
N LYS A 184 1.75 -50.61 -35.06
CA LYS A 184 1.04 -51.90 -34.96
C LYS A 184 -0.24 -51.92 -35.80
N ILE A 185 -1.02 -50.85 -35.79
CA ILE A 185 -2.22 -50.71 -36.62
C ILE A 185 -1.84 -50.77 -38.11
N ARG A 186 -0.79 -50.06 -38.53
CA ARG A 186 -0.30 -50.12 -39.91
C ARG A 186 0.12 -51.53 -40.33
N GLN A 187 0.84 -52.24 -39.48
CA GLN A 187 1.24 -53.63 -39.74
C GLN A 187 0.01 -54.55 -39.82
N ALA A 188 -0.99 -54.34 -38.95
CA ALA A 188 -2.25 -55.06 -38.99
C ALA A 188 -3.04 -54.78 -40.28
N GLU A 189 -3.09 -53.53 -40.75
CA GLU A 189 -3.72 -53.17 -42.04
C GLU A 189 -3.03 -53.84 -43.24
N ILE A 190 -1.69 -53.85 -43.26
CA ILE A 190 -0.92 -54.53 -44.33
C ILE A 190 -1.24 -56.03 -44.33
N SER A 191 -1.18 -56.68 -43.16
CA SER A 191 -1.48 -58.10 -43.06
C SER A 191 -2.93 -58.44 -43.41
N LEU A 192 -3.90 -57.59 -43.02
CA LEU A 192 -5.30 -57.73 -43.43
C LEU A 192 -5.47 -57.64 -44.95
N SER A 193 -4.76 -56.71 -45.60
CA SER A 193 -4.72 -56.61 -47.06
C SER A 193 -4.17 -57.89 -47.70
N GLU A 194 -3.08 -58.45 -47.16
CA GLU A 194 -2.51 -59.71 -47.64
C GLU A 194 -3.47 -60.89 -47.46
N TYR A 195 -4.13 -60.99 -46.30
CA TYR A 195 -5.13 -62.03 -46.04
C TYR A 195 -6.33 -61.88 -46.97
N LYS A 196 -6.80 -60.65 -47.21
CA LYS A 196 -7.89 -60.39 -48.16
C LYS A 196 -7.54 -60.83 -49.58
N ASN A 197 -6.33 -60.50 -50.05
CA ASN A 197 -5.84 -60.93 -51.36
C ASN A 197 -5.69 -62.46 -51.45
N LYS A 198 -5.20 -63.12 -50.38
CA LYS A 198 -5.15 -64.60 -50.33
C LYS A 198 -6.55 -65.20 -50.36
N LEU A 199 -7.49 -64.62 -49.63
CA LEU A 199 -8.86 -65.09 -49.57
C LEU A 199 -9.52 -64.98 -50.95
N GLU A 200 -9.37 -63.84 -51.65
CA GLU A 200 -9.83 -63.65 -53.04
C GLU A 200 -9.26 -64.70 -54.00
N ARG A 201 -7.96 -64.99 -53.92
CA ARG A 201 -7.33 -66.05 -54.74
C ARG A 201 -7.89 -67.44 -54.43
N ILE A 202 -8.15 -67.74 -53.16
CA ILE A 202 -8.72 -69.03 -52.74
C ILE A 202 -10.19 -69.13 -53.17
N THR A 203 -10.99 -68.07 -53.07
CA THR A 203 -12.37 -68.07 -53.59
C THR A 203 -12.41 -68.25 -55.10
N GLU A 204 -11.51 -67.61 -55.86
CA GLU A 204 -11.38 -67.86 -57.30
C GLU A 204 -10.97 -69.29 -57.62
N ALA A 205 -10.00 -69.84 -56.91
CA ALA A 205 -9.57 -71.23 -57.08
C ALA A 205 -10.70 -72.21 -56.74
N ASN A 206 -11.43 -71.98 -55.64
CA ASN A 206 -12.60 -72.78 -55.26
C ASN A 206 -13.72 -72.71 -56.29
N ARG A 207 -13.95 -71.53 -56.89
CA ARG A 207 -14.95 -71.37 -57.95
C ARG A 207 -14.58 -72.19 -59.19
N LYS A 208 -13.32 -72.15 -59.61
CA LYS A 208 -12.78 -72.98 -60.71
C LYS A 208 -12.85 -74.48 -60.40
N LEU A 209 -12.56 -74.87 -59.16
CA LEU A 209 -12.69 -76.25 -58.69
C LEU A 209 -14.15 -76.72 -58.71
N PHE A 210 -15.10 -75.87 -58.31
CA PHE A 210 -16.53 -76.16 -58.40
C PHE A 210 -16.98 -76.35 -59.85
N GLU A 211 -16.56 -75.48 -60.76
CA GLU A 211 -16.84 -75.60 -62.20
C GLU A 211 -16.27 -76.90 -62.78
N LEU A 212 -15.03 -77.26 -62.41
CA LEU A 212 -14.40 -78.53 -62.82
C LEU A 212 -15.09 -79.75 -62.22
N LEU A 213 -15.51 -79.69 -60.95
CA LEU A 213 -16.28 -80.75 -60.30
C LEU A 213 -17.66 -80.93 -60.94
N GLU A 214 -18.33 -79.84 -61.34
CA GLU A 214 -19.58 -79.91 -62.12
C GLU A 214 -19.37 -80.56 -63.48
N ILE A 215 -18.27 -80.26 -64.17
CA ILE A 215 -17.89 -80.88 -65.44
C ILE A 215 -17.56 -82.36 -65.26
N LEU A 216 -16.88 -82.74 -64.18
CA LEU A 216 -16.53 -84.13 -63.85
C LEU A 216 -17.75 -84.94 -63.38
N GLN A 217 -18.66 -84.35 -62.60
CA GLN A 217 -19.93 -84.98 -62.21
C GLN A 217 -20.84 -85.24 -63.42
N ARG A 218 -20.77 -84.39 -64.46
CA ARG A 218 -21.48 -84.63 -65.73
C ARG A 218 -20.82 -85.70 -66.59
N ARG A 219 -19.60 -86.15 -66.28
CA ARG A 219 -18.80 -87.02 -67.16
C ARG A 219 -18.72 -88.48 -66.80
N GLU A 220 -18.91 -88.96 -65.56
CA GLU A 220 -19.09 -90.41 -65.35
C GLU A 220 -19.42 -90.85 -63.91
N GLU A 221 -20.32 -91.83 -63.85
CA GLU A 221 -20.49 -92.78 -62.75
C GLU A 221 -19.25 -93.68 -62.63
N GLY A 222 -18.63 -93.71 -61.45
CA GLY A 222 -17.90 -94.88 -60.97
C GLY A 222 -16.43 -95.02 -61.31
N SER A 223 -15.53 -94.17 -60.77
CA SER A 223 -14.16 -94.58 -60.36
C SER A 223 -13.34 -93.46 -59.68
N GLN A 224 -13.72 -92.95 -58.50
CA GLN A 224 -12.88 -91.93 -57.82
C GLN A 224 -12.91 -92.01 -56.29
N LYS A 225 -12.22 -93.00 -55.70
CA LYS A 225 -11.92 -93.03 -54.25
C LYS A 225 -10.73 -92.13 -53.85
N GLY A 226 -9.87 -91.75 -54.81
CA GLY A 226 -8.68 -90.91 -54.58
C GLY A 226 -8.96 -89.41 -54.45
N GLU A 227 -9.80 -88.84 -55.33
CA GLU A 227 -10.14 -87.41 -55.32
C GLU A 227 -10.97 -87.02 -54.09
N ILE A 228 -11.85 -87.91 -53.63
CA ILE A 228 -12.61 -87.73 -52.37
C ILE A 228 -11.67 -87.59 -51.16
N ALA A 229 -10.51 -88.26 -51.16
CA ALA A 229 -9.53 -88.15 -50.07
C ALA A 229 -8.77 -86.82 -50.10
N GLN A 230 -8.48 -86.27 -51.28
CA GLN A 230 -7.89 -84.93 -51.43
C GLN A 230 -8.88 -83.84 -51.02
N LEU A 231 -10.14 -83.91 -51.46
CA LEU A 231 -11.20 -82.98 -51.06
C LEU A 231 -11.45 -83.01 -49.54
N ARG A 232 -11.31 -84.17 -48.88
CA ARG A 232 -11.39 -84.26 -47.40
C ARG A 232 -10.20 -83.59 -46.71
N LYS A 233 -8.99 -83.65 -47.28
CA LYS A 233 -7.81 -82.95 -46.76
C LYS A 233 -7.94 -81.43 -46.93
N GLU A 234 -8.42 -80.97 -48.06
CA GLU A 234 -8.68 -79.55 -48.31
C GLU A 234 -9.79 -79.01 -47.41
N ARG A 235 -10.89 -79.76 -47.23
CA ARG A 235 -11.93 -79.40 -46.26
C ARG A 235 -11.37 -79.27 -44.84
N LYS A 236 -10.46 -80.16 -44.40
CA LYS A 236 -9.82 -80.05 -43.09
C LYS A 236 -8.92 -78.80 -42.98
N LYS A 237 -8.21 -78.41 -44.06
CA LYS A 237 -7.43 -77.17 -44.10
C LYS A 237 -8.33 -75.94 -44.00
N LEU A 238 -9.39 -75.88 -44.83
CA LEU A 238 -10.34 -74.77 -44.84
C LEU A 238 -11.07 -74.62 -43.49
N VAL A 239 -11.45 -75.72 -42.84
CA VAL A 239 -12.04 -75.67 -41.49
C VAL A 239 -11.07 -75.10 -40.47
N LYS A 240 -9.77 -75.36 -40.61
CA LYS A 240 -8.74 -74.82 -39.73
C LYS A 240 -8.55 -73.31 -39.92
N GLU A 241 -8.49 -72.85 -41.18
CA GLU A 241 -8.44 -71.42 -41.50
C GLU A 241 -9.69 -70.67 -41.03
N VAL A 242 -10.88 -71.26 -41.16
CA VAL A 242 -12.13 -70.65 -40.65
C VAL A 242 -12.10 -70.51 -39.13
N LEU A 243 -11.53 -71.48 -38.40
CA LEU A 243 -11.36 -71.40 -36.95
C LEU A 243 -10.34 -70.31 -36.55
N GLU A 244 -9.25 -70.15 -37.30
CA GLU A 244 -8.25 -69.09 -37.08
C GLU A 244 -8.81 -67.69 -37.40
N LEU A 245 -9.60 -67.55 -38.46
CA LEU A 245 -10.29 -66.29 -38.76
C LEU A 245 -11.34 -65.93 -37.70
N ARG A 246 -12.03 -66.94 -37.15
CA ARG A 246 -12.99 -66.73 -36.07
C ARG A 246 -12.32 -66.26 -34.78
N SER A 247 -11.15 -66.79 -34.43
CA SER A 247 -10.43 -66.34 -33.24
C SER A 247 -9.91 -64.90 -33.38
N LEU A 248 -9.43 -64.52 -34.57
CA LEU A 248 -9.03 -63.15 -34.88
C LEU A 248 -10.21 -62.17 -34.84
N TRP A 249 -11.37 -62.60 -35.31
CA TRP A 249 -12.59 -61.80 -35.21
C TRP A 249 -13.03 -61.59 -33.76
N GLU A 250 -13.00 -62.65 -32.94
CA GLU A 250 -13.30 -62.55 -31.51
C GLU A 250 -12.31 -61.65 -30.76
N SER A 251 -11.02 -61.64 -31.11
CA SER A 251 -10.05 -60.72 -30.49
C SER A 251 -10.30 -59.27 -30.90
N SER A 252 -10.61 -59.02 -32.17
CA SER A 252 -10.90 -57.66 -32.66
C SER A 252 -12.17 -57.08 -32.03
N GLU A 253 -13.20 -57.91 -31.82
CA GLU A 253 -14.44 -57.44 -31.22
C GLU A 253 -14.28 -57.16 -29.71
N ARG A 254 -13.35 -57.86 -29.02
CA ARG A 254 -12.96 -57.52 -27.64
C ARG A 254 -12.21 -56.19 -27.57
N GLU A 255 -11.28 -55.95 -28.48
CA GLU A 255 -10.50 -54.71 -28.53
C GLU A 255 -11.39 -53.50 -28.82
N LYS A 256 -12.36 -53.65 -29.73
CA LYS A 256 -13.40 -52.65 -30.01
C LYS A 256 -14.29 -52.37 -28.79
N ALA A 257 -14.58 -53.38 -27.97
CA ALA A 257 -15.33 -53.19 -26.73
C ALA A 257 -14.52 -52.39 -25.70
N GLN A 258 -13.21 -52.64 -25.59
CA GLN A 258 -12.30 -51.87 -24.73
C GLN A 258 -12.19 -50.40 -25.18
N LEU A 259 -11.97 -50.16 -26.48
CA LEU A 259 -11.92 -48.80 -27.03
C LEU A 259 -13.23 -48.03 -26.81
N LYS A 260 -14.39 -48.70 -26.85
CA LYS A 260 -15.67 -48.06 -26.51
C LYS A 260 -15.74 -47.60 -25.05
N LEU A 261 -15.16 -48.36 -24.12
CA LEU A 261 -15.11 -47.98 -22.71
C LEU A 261 -14.19 -46.78 -22.51
N GLU A 262 -12.99 -46.79 -23.09
CA GLU A 262 -12.06 -45.65 -23.04
C GLU A 262 -12.68 -44.37 -23.61
N VAL A 263 -13.41 -44.47 -24.72
CA VAL A 263 -14.13 -43.31 -25.30
C VAL A 263 -15.20 -42.78 -24.35
N LEU A 264 -15.91 -43.64 -23.61
CA LEU A 264 -16.89 -43.21 -22.61
C LEU A 264 -16.23 -42.52 -21.42
N GLU A 265 -15.10 -43.04 -20.94
CA GLU A 265 -14.32 -42.41 -19.87
C GLU A 265 -13.79 -41.04 -20.30
N LEU A 266 -13.19 -40.95 -21.48
CA LEU A 266 -12.71 -39.68 -22.04
C LEU A 266 -13.84 -38.66 -22.19
N LYS A 267 -15.01 -39.07 -22.68
CA LYS A 267 -16.18 -38.18 -22.73
C LYS A 267 -16.58 -37.66 -21.35
N SER A 268 -16.61 -38.53 -20.35
CA SER A 268 -16.93 -38.13 -18.97
C SER A 268 -15.91 -37.14 -18.39
N SER A 269 -14.62 -37.30 -18.72
CA SER A 269 -13.55 -36.39 -18.30
C SER A 269 -13.68 -35.01 -18.97
N LEU A 270 -14.04 -34.99 -20.24
CA LEU A 270 -14.23 -33.78 -21.02
C LEU A 270 -15.44 -32.99 -20.50
N GLU A 271 -16.54 -33.67 -20.16
CA GLU A 271 -17.70 -33.03 -19.53
C GLU A 271 -17.35 -32.39 -18.18
N LYS A 272 -16.49 -33.03 -17.37
CA LYS A 272 -16.04 -32.46 -16.09
C LYS A 272 -15.23 -31.19 -16.30
N LEU A 273 -14.24 -31.23 -17.18
CA LEU A 273 -13.41 -30.06 -17.51
C LEU A 273 -14.24 -28.91 -18.10
N GLN A 274 -15.26 -29.23 -18.90
CA GLN A 274 -16.15 -28.23 -19.47
C GLN A 274 -16.97 -27.52 -18.38
N ARG A 275 -17.48 -28.25 -17.38
CA ARG A 275 -18.17 -27.65 -16.22
C ARG A 275 -17.23 -26.77 -15.38
N GLU A 276 -15.99 -27.19 -15.17
CA GLU A 276 -14.99 -26.40 -14.45
C GLU A 276 -14.68 -25.09 -15.18
N ARG A 277 -14.55 -25.14 -16.51
CA ARG A 277 -14.39 -23.95 -17.33
C ARG A 277 -15.58 -22.99 -17.19
N ASP A 278 -16.80 -23.50 -17.28
CA ASP A 278 -18.01 -22.68 -17.18
C ASP A 278 -18.11 -21.99 -15.81
N LEU A 279 -17.73 -22.67 -14.73
CA LEU A 279 -17.63 -22.09 -13.39
C LEU A 279 -16.59 -20.97 -13.32
N LEU A 280 -15.39 -21.20 -13.86
CA LEU A 280 -14.33 -20.18 -13.89
C LEU A 280 -14.73 -18.95 -14.74
N GLU A 281 -15.46 -19.14 -15.84
CA GLU A 281 -15.98 -18.02 -16.64
C GLU A 281 -16.99 -17.17 -15.86
N LEU A 282 -17.87 -17.80 -15.06
CA LEU A 282 -18.79 -17.11 -14.16
C LEU A 282 -18.06 -16.32 -13.07
N GLU A 283 -17.06 -16.92 -12.41
CA GLU A 283 -16.25 -16.23 -11.40
C GLU A 283 -15.55 -15.00 -11.98
N LEU A 284 -15.04 -15.10 -13.20
CA LEU A 284 -14.39 -14.00 -13.91
C LEU A 284 -15.40 -12.87 -14.22
N GLN A 285 -16.62 -13.21 -14.64
CA GLN A 285 -17.69 -12.22 -14.85
C GLN A 285 -18.08 -11.51 -13.54
N GLU A 286 -18.17 -12.23 -12.42
CA GLU A 286 -18.43 -11.62 -11.11
C GLU A 286 -17.31 -10.68 -10.66
N LEU A 287 -16.04 -11.07 -10.87
CA LEU A 287 -14.91 -10.21 -10.54
C LEU A 287 -14.92 -8.93 -11.39
N LYS A 288 -15.27 -9.04 -12.68
CA LYS A 288 -15.44 -7.89 -13.56
C LYS A 288 -16.58 -6.98 -13.10
N SER A 289 -17.74 -7.51 -12.73
CA SER A 289 -18.87 -6.69 -12.26
C SER A 289 -18.54 -5.99 -10.93
N LYS A 290 -17.87 -6.68 -10.00
CA LYS A 290 -17.37 -6.08 -8.75
C LYS A 290 -16.36 -4.95 -9.02
N MET A 291 -15.53 -5.07 -10.05
CA MET A 291 -14.57 -4.03 -10.43
C MET A 291 -15.26 -2.81 -11.05
N LEU A 292 -16.26 -3.02 -11.93
CA LEU A 292 -17.05 -1.95 -12.53
C LEU A 292 -17.84 -1.16 -11.47
N SER A 293 -18.50 -1.87 -10.54
CA SER A 293 -19.21 -1.23 -9.42
C SER A 293 -18.28 -0.37 -8.55
N LYS A 294 -17.05 -0.83 -8.29
CA LYS A 294 -16.06 0.00 -7.60
C LYS A 294 -15.70 1.24 -8.43
N GLU A 295 -15.47 1.09 -9.72
CA GLU A 295 -15.15 2.23 -10.61
C GLU A 295 -16.24 3.30 -10.59
N GLU A 296 -17.51 2.89 -10.65
CA GLU A 296 -18.68 3.78 -10.57
C GLU A 296 -18.75 4.53 -9.23
N VAL A 297 -18.61 3.81 -8.11
CA VAL A 297 -18.62 4.43 -6.77
C VAL A 297 -17.50 5.46 -6.62
N TYR A 298 -16.28 5.14 -7.06
CA TYR A 298 -15.18 6.10 -7.01
C TYR A 298 -15.39 7.29 -7.95
N ARG A 299 -16.01 7.08 -9.12
CA ARG A 299 -16.36 8.16 -10.06
C ARG A 299 -17.34 9.15 -9.42
N GLU A 300 -18.38 8.65 -8.76
CA GLU A 300 -19.37 9.47 -8.07
C GLU A 300 -18.78 10.22 -6.88
N VAL A 301 -18.02 9.52 -6.02
CA VAL A 301 -17.40 10.13 -4.84
C VAL A 301 -16.38 11.20 -5.24
N LEU A 302 -15.50 10.92 -6.19
CA LEU A 302 -14.51 11.91 -6.65
C LEU A 302 -15.17 13.06 -7.39
N GLY A 303 -16.24 12.80 -8.15
CA GLY A 303 -17.03 13.85 -8.81
C GLY A 303 -17.73 14.78 -7.82
N PHE A 304 -18.17 14.28 -6.66
CA PHE A 304 -18.76 15.09 -5.59
C PHE A 304 -17.72 15.87 -4.77
N VAL A 305 -16.53 15.30 -4.55
CA VAL A 305 -15.49 15.93 -3.73
C VAL A 305 -14.65 16.94 -4.52
N LEU A 306 -14.48 16.72 -5.83
CA LEU A 306 -13.58 17.50 -6.69
C LEU A 306 -14.35 18.21 -7.80
N ASP A 307 -15.19 19.18 -7.44
CA ASP A 307 -16.08 19.90 -8.36
C ASP A 307 -15.39 20.57 -9.56
N ASN A 308 -14.13 21.00 -9.41
CA ASN A 308 -13.34 21.65 -10.46
C ASN A 308 -12.39 20.69 -11.19
N ILE A 309 -12.48 19.38 -10.94
CA ILE A 309 -11.61 18.37 -11.55
C ILE A 309 -12.43 17.32 -12.32
N GLU A 310 -12.05 17.09 -13.56
CA GLU A 310 -12.51 15.98 -14.39
C GLU A 310 -11.41 14.92 -14.47
N MET A 311 -11.69 13.69 -14.05
CA MET A 311 -10.75 12.57 -14.20
C MET A 311 -11.02 11.79 -15.48
N GLU A 312 -9.97 11.45 -16.20
CA GLU A 312 -10.05 10.48 -17.29
C GLU A 312 -10.24 9.05 -16.72
N GLU A 313 -10.95 8.17 -17.44
CA GLU A 313 -11.28 6.82 -16.94
C GLU A 313 -10.02 6.01 -16.55
N ARG A 314 -8.92 6.23 -17.28
CA ARG A 314 -7.64 5.61 -16.95
C ARG A 314 -7.06 6.16 -15.65
N ALA A 315 -7.10 7.47 -15.43
CA ALA A 315 -6.64 8.09 -14.20
C ALA A 315 -7.45 7.61 -12.99
N LEU A 316 -8.77 7.38 -13.18
CA LEU A 316 -9.64 6.81 -12.17
C LEU A 316 -9.22 5.37 -11.81
N ARG A 317 -8.94 4.51 -12.79
CA ARG A 317 -8.45 3.14 -12.55
C ARG A 317 -7.10 3.12 -11.86
N GLU A 318 -6.19 3.98 -12.29
CA GLU A 318 -4.88 4.15 -11.66
C GLU A 318 -5.05 4.58 -10.21
N PHE A 319 -5.93 5.56 -9.93
CA PHE A 319 -6.26 5.98 -8.57
C PHE A 319 -6.80 4.84 -7.71
N ILE A 320 -7.73 4.04 -8.24
CA ILE A 320 -8.32 2.88 -7.52
C ILE A 320 -7.25 1.84 -7.19
N SER A 321 -6.27 1.64 -8.08
CA SER A 321 -5.18 0.68 -7.88
C SER A 321 -4.12 1.12 -6.86
N LEU A 322 -4.12 2.39 -6.44
CA LEU A 322 -3.13 2.89 -5.48
C LEU A 322 -3.28 2.28 -4.07
N PRO A 323 -2.16 2.06 -3.35
CA PRO A 323 -2.18 1.76 -1.92
C PRO A 323 -2.85 2.87 -1.10
N VAL A 324 -3.41 2.53 0.07
CA VAL A 324 -4.19 3.48 0.90
C VAL A 324 -3.36 4.71 1.31
N ASP A 325 -2.09 4.53 1.65
CA ASP A 325 -1.22 5.64 2.06
C ASP A 325 -0.97 6.62 0.91
N LYS A 326 -0.67 6.10 -0.28
CA LYS A 326 -0.49 6.89 -1.50
C LYS A 326 -1.79 7.56 -1.94
N LYS A 327 -2.95 6.89 -1.81
CA LYS A 327 -4.26 7.50 -2.08
C LYS A 327 -4.49 8.76 -1.25
N ARG A 328 -4.13 8.75 0.04
CA ARG A 328 -4.28 9.93 0.92
C ARG A 328 -3.42 11.09 0.45
N GLU A 329 -2.18 10.83 0.07
CA GLU A 329 -1.27 11.87 -0.42
C GLU A 329 -1.73 12.44 -1.78
N PHE A 330 -2.12 11.57 -2.71
CA PHE A 330 -2.67 11.99 -4.00
C PHE A 330 -3.98 12.77 -3.85
N MET A 331 -4.87 12.38 -2.91
CA MET A 331 -6.09 13.13 -2.62
C MET A 331 -5.81 14.52 -2.05
N LYS A 332 -4.80 14.68 -1.19
CA LYS A 332 -4.41 16.01 -0.69
C LYS A 332 -3.98 16.93 -1.84
N GLU A 333 -3.13 16.43 -2.74
CA GLU A 333 -2.68 17.21 -3.90
C GLU A 333 -3.82 17.52 -4.89
N LEU A 334 -4.74 16.58 -5.10
CA LEU A 334 -5.94 16.81 -5.93
C LEU A 334 -6.90 17.82 -5.30
N LEU A 335 -7.09 17.80 -3.97
CA LEU A 335 -7.88 18.81 -3.27
C LEU A 335 -7.23 20.20 -3.37
N LEU A 336 -5.90 20.27 -3.25
CA LEU A 336 -5.18 21.53 -3.48
C LEU A 336 -5.41 22.01 -4.92
N LEU A 337 -5.29 21.13 -5.93
CA LEU A 337 -5.57 21.48 -7.32
C LEU A 337 -7.01 21.97 -7.52
N ASN A 338 -7.98 21.37 -6.83
CA ASN A 338 -9.39 21.75 -6.90
C ASN A 338 -9.65 23.19 -6.41
N MET A 339 -8.83 23.66 -5.47
CA MET A 339 -8.90 25.02 -4.91
C MET A 339 -8.13 26.06 -5.73
N LYS A 340 -7.22 25.63 -6.62
CA LYS A 340 -6.38 26.55 -7.41
C LYS A 340 -7.12 27.14 -8.60
N GLY A 341 -7.01 28.46 -8.73
CA GLY A 341 -7.43 29.21 -9.91
C GLY A 341 -6.46 29.08 -11.08
N ARG A 342 -6.87 29.58 -12.25
CA ARG A 342 -6.08 29.50 -13.50
C ARG A 342 -4.82 30.38 -13.51
N ASP A 343 -4.78 31.38 -12.65
CA ASP A 343 -3.74 32.42 -12.64
C ASP A 343 -2.54 32.08 -11.73
N GLU A 344 -2.55 30.91 -11.09
CA GLU A 344 -1.46 30.46 -10.24
C GLU A 344 -0.31 29.81 -11.03
N SER A 345 0.93 30.06 -10.58
CA SER A 345 2.13 29.49 -11.19
C SER A 345 2.20 27.96 -10.96
N LEU A 346 1.93 27.17 -12.00
CA LEU A 346 2.03 25.72 -11.99
C LEU A 346 3.28 25.24 -12.74
N GLU A 347 3.85 24.10 -12.30
CA GLU A 347 4.99 23.49 -12.98
C GLU A 347 4.57 22.88 -14.33
N ALA A 348 4.90 23.55 -15.43
CA ALA A 348 4.70 23.04 -16.78
C ALA A 348 5.73 21.93 -17.12
N MET A 349 5.30 20.95 -17.91
CA MET A 349 6.21 19.94 -18.47
C MET A 349 7.00 20.51 -19.65
N LYS A 350 8.32 20.31 -19.65
CA LYS A 350 9.19 20.71 -20.77
C LYS A 350 8.84 19.87 -22.01
N GLY A 351 8.40 20.51 -23.09
CA GLY A 351 8.10 19.85 -24.37
C GLY A 351 6.65 19.39 -24.59
N LEU A 352 5.72 19.70 -23.67
CA LEU A 352 4.28 19.42 -23.81
C LEU A 352 3.48 20.73 -23.69
N LYS A 353 2.50 20.95 -24.58
CA LYS A 353 1.66 22.16 -24.55
C LYS A 353 0.55 22.00 -23.51
N ASN A 354 0.45 22.95 -22.57
CA ASN A 354 -0.62 23.01 -21.57
C ASN A 354 -0.78 21.76 -20.67
N VAL A 355 0.31 21.01 -20.44
CA VAL A 355 0.34 19.88 -19.50
C VAL A 355 1.19 20.26 -18.29
N PHE A 356 0.61 20.08 -17.11
CA PHE A 356 1.19 20.41 -15.82
C PHE A 356 1.41 19.15 -15.00
N LYS A 357 2.29 19.25 -14.01
CA LYS A 357 2.60 18.15 -13.09
C LYS A 357 2.48 18.59 -11.63
N LEU A 358 1.91 17.72 -10.80
CA LEU A 358 2.05 17.77 -9.34
C LEU A 358 2.96 16.62 -8.88
N LYS A 359 3.64 16.85 -7.76
CA LYS A 359 4.59 15.91 -7.16
C LYS A 359 4.10 15.50 -5.76
N PRO A 360 3.07 14.64 -5.66
CA PRO A 360 2.80 13.97 -4.39
C PRO A 360 4.03 13.17 -3.96
N ARG A 361 4.19 12.95 -2.65
CA ARG A 361 5.21 12.02 -2.15
C ARG A 361 5.00 10.66 -2.82
N GLY A 362 6.09 10.09 -3.35
CA GLY A 362 6.04 8.79 -4.01
C GLY A 362 5.41 8.74 -5.42
N GLY A 363 5.22 9.86 -6.13
CA GLY A 363 4.63 9.83 -7.48
C GLY A 363 4.51 11.15 -8.26
N ARG A 364 3.73 11.11 -9.36
CA ARG A 364 3.37 12.29 -10.18
C ARG A 364 1.91 12.25 -10.61
N ILE A 365 1.28 13.41 -10.67
CA ILE A 365 -0.06 13.62 -11.23
C ILE A 365 0.07 14.50 -12.46
N TYR A 366 -0.41 14.01 -13.61
CA TYR A 366 -0.40 14.76 -14.86
C TYR A 366 -1.79 15.30 -15.15
N PHE A 367 -1.89 16.59 -15.43
CA PHE A 367 -3.17 17.25 -15.67
C PHE A 367 -3.05 18.37 -16.70
N THR A 368 -4.19 18.72 -17.29
CA THR A 368 -4.32 19.75 -18.32
C THR A 368 -5.60 20.56 -18.09
N PHE A 369 -5.84 21.58 -18.90
CA PHE A 369 -7.11 22.30 -18.90
C PHE A 369 -8.16 21.55 -19.72
N GLY A 370 -9.28 21.20 -19.09
CA GLY A 370 -10.44 20.62 -19.74
C GLY A 370 -11.24 21.65 -20.54
N GLN A 371 -12.12 21.17 -21.43
CA GLN A 371 -12.93 22.02 -22.31
C GLN A 371 -14.00 22.83 -21.56
N LYS A 372 -14.42 22.40 -20.36
CA LYS A 372 -15.50 23.00 -19.55
C LYS A 372 -15.01 23.90 -18.41
N LEU A 373 -13.91 24.62 -18.63
CA LEU A 373 -13.24 25.44 -17.63
C LEU A 373 -12.64 24.71 -16.41
N ARG A 374 -12.81 23.39 -16.28
CA ARG A 374 -12.30 22.53 -15.20
C ARG A 374 -10.89 21.98 -15.46
N TRP A 375 -10.17 21.60 -14.41
CA TRP A 375 -8.91 20.86 -14.52
C TRP A 375 -9.19 19.43 -14.98
N LYS A 376 -8.41 18.89 -15.92
CA LYS A 376 -8.55 17.51 -16.40
C LYS A 376 -7.32 16.70 -16.00
N VAL A 377 -7.50 15.69 -15.15
CA VAL A 377 -6.42 14.75 -14.77
C VAL A 377 -6.32 13.66 -15.82
N LEU A 378 -5.13 13.56 -16.41
CA LEU A 378 -4.82 12.65 -17.52
C LEU A 378 -4.32 11.29 -17.03
N GLY A 379 -3.57 11.28 -15.92
CA GLY A 379 -2.95 10.07 -15.42
C GLY A 379 -2.19 10.27 -14.10
N LEU A 380 -2.03 9.17 -13.37
CA LEU A 380 -1.42 9.10 -12.04
C LEU A 380 -0.36 8.00 -12.03
N ILE A 381 0.85 8.33 -11.58
CA ILE A 381 1.92 7.34 -11.41
C ILE A 381 2.47 7.37 -9.99
N ALA A 382 2.55 6.20 -9.36
CA ALA A 382 3.05 6.01 -8.00
C ALA A 382 4.44 5.37 -7.94
N SER A 383 5.29 5.66 -8.92
CA SER A 383 6.70 5.26 -8.94
C SER A 383 7.58 6.44 -8.55
N GLU A 384 8.65 6.17 -7.79
CA GLU A 384 9.69 7.13 -7.43
C GLU A 384 10.83 7.18 -8.47
N ASP A 385 10.91 6.20 -9.36
CA ASP A 385 11.94 6.12 -10.38
C ASP A 385 11.66 7.08 -11.54
N ASP A 386 12.64 7.94 -11.86
CA ASP A 386 12.48 8.92 -12.92
C ASP A 386 12.40 8.28 -14.33
N LYS A 387 12.99 7.09 -14.52
CA LYS A 387 12.87 6.33 -15.78
C LYS A 387 11.44 5.88 -16.07
N ASP A 388 10.73 5.41 -15.05
CA ASP A 388 9.33 4.98 -15.19
C ASP A 388 8.40 6.16 -15.44
N LYS A 389 8.67 7.29 -14.78
CA LYS A 389 7.91 8.53 -14.98
C LYS A 389 8.09 9.07 -16.40
N ASP A 390 9.30 8.99 -16.95
CA ASP A 390 9.59 9.42 -18.31
C ASP A 390 9.01 8.45 -19.35
N ARG A 391 9.01 7.14 -19.08
CA ARG A 391 8.34 6.14 -19.91
C ARG A 391 6.83 6.36 -19.93
N TYR A 392 6.22 6.57 -18.77
CA TYR A 392 4.80 6.85 -18.63
C TYR A 392 4.42 8.13 -19.39
N ALA A 393 5.21 9.20 -19.27
CA ALA A 393 5.01 10.43 -20.05
C ALA A 393 5.09 10.18 -21.57
N LYS A 394 6.04 9.35 -22.02
CA LYS A 394 6.21 8.98 -23.43
C LYS A 394 5.19 7.98 -23.98
N GLU A 395 4.44 7.28 -23.15
CA GLU A 395 3.41 6.33 -23.62
C GLU A 395 2.01 6.95 -23.56
N ILE A 396 1.75 7.80 -22.56
CA ILE A 396 0.40 8.28 -22.25
C ILE A 396 0.19 9.74 -22.66
N LEU A 397 1.21 10.58 -22.53
CA LEU A 397 1.11 12.01 -22.87
C LEU A 397 1.46 12.32 -24.33
N VAL A 398 1.74 11.31 -25.16
CA VAL A 398 2.06 11.46 -26.60
C VAL A 398 0.98 12.22 -27.35
N LYS A 399 -0.30 12.02 -26.96
CA LYS A 399 -1.45 12.71 -27.55
C LYS A 399 -1.41 14.23 -27.35
N TYR A 400 -0.55 14.73 -26.46
CA TYR A 400 -0.40 16.14 -26.10
C TYR A 400 1.00 16.71 -26.46
N MET A 401 1.78 15.99 -27.28
CA MET A 401 3.11 16.40 -27.76
C MET A 401 3.12 17.33 -29.00
N GLN A 402 1.97 17.78 -29.48
CA GLN A 402 1.86 18.65 -30.67
C GLN A 402 1.75 20.14 -30.35
#